data_AF-A0A7J2R2Z1-F1
#
_entry.id   AF-A0A7J2R2Z1-F1
#
_cell.length_a   1.000
_cell.length_b   1.000
_cell.length_c   1.000
_cell.angle_alpha   90.00
_cell.angle_beta   90.00
_cell.angle_gamma   90.00
#
_symmetry.space_group_name_H-M   'P 1'
#
loop_
_entity.id
_entity.type
_entity.pdbx_description
1 polymer ?
#
loop_
_entity_poly.entity_id
_entity_poly.type
_entity_poly.pdbx_seq_one_letter_code
_entity_poly.pdbx_strand_id
1 'polypeptide(L)'
;MTKEVNKPKDWEITEALGNLTCTSTRCEDNLHCFLRNMRKKVNRAKSYRNNTCVGCGKDVIDWNRIDMHNLEDKNYFVDCLKKETWRNAVWNLEIPQYMAKASSELNIDEMRLRVFNLLSNKINKKRSEIFRDGTQTPVGLKIIFLAQHATGTCCRRCIEEWYGIDRNEIMNNEDINFLSEMILIYIKQKVSLRNQPKEQKI
;
A
#
# COMPACT_ATOMS: atom_id res chain seq x y z
N MET A 1 -7.16 -36.27 -24.63
CA MET A 1 -6.33 -35.94 -23.45
C MET A 1 -6.07 -34.44 -23.47
N THR A 2 -6.91 -33.68 -22.80
CA THR A 2 -6.75 -32.23 -22.62
C THR A 2 -5.55 -31.99 -21.73
N LYS A 3 -4.49 -31.39 -22.26
CA LYS A 3 -3.34 -30.93 -21.46
C LYS A 3 -3.86 -29.91 -20.45
N GLU A 4 -3.82 -30.25 -19.17
CA GLU A 4 -3.99 -29.28 -18.09
C GLU A 4 -2.99 -28.16 -18.31
N VAL A 5 -3.50 -26.96 -18.59
CA VAL A 5 -2.69 -25.74 -18.63
C VAL A 5 -2.22 -25.51 -17.19
N ASN A 6 -0.95 -25.82 -16.95
CA ASN A 6 -0.31 -25.71 -15.64
C ASN A 6 -0.49 -24.26 -15.15
N LYS A 7 -1.38 -24.07 -14.17
CA LYS A 7 -1.70 -22.76 -13.61
C LYS A 7 -0.47 -22.31 -12.81
N PRO A 8 0.13 -21.14 -13.10
CA PRO A 8 1.31 -20.68 -12.36
C PRO A 8 0.97 -20.60 -10.87
N LYS A 9 1.88 -21.07 -10.02
CA LYS A 9 1.68 -21.11 -8.57
C LYS A 9 1.59 -19.67 -8.04
N ASP A 10 0.76 -19.45 -7.02
CA ASP A 10 0.42 -18.12 -6.43
C ASP A 10 1.63 -17.28 -5.93
N TRP A 11 2.86 -17.78 -6.03
CA TRP A 11 4.10 -17.13 -5.61
C TRP A 11 5.07 -16.79 -6.75
N GLU A 12 4.73 -17.06 -8.02
CA GLU A 12 5.58 -16.79 -9.19
C GLU A 12 5.52 -15.32 -9.66
N ILE A 13 5.58 -14.36 -8.73
CA ILE A 13 6.02 -12.99 -9.05
C ILE A 13 7.26 -12.71 -8.20
N THR A 14 8.38 -13.32 -8.58
CA THR A 14 9.61 -13.23 -7.78
C THR A 14 10.41 -11.95 -8.05
N GLU A 15 10.11 -11.19 -9.12
CA GLU A 15 10.99 -10.10 -9.58
C GLU A 15 10.31 -8.75 -9.90
N ALA A 16 8.99 -8.60 -9.80
CA ALA A 16 8.32 -7.50 -10.52
C ALA A 16 8.67 -6.06 -10.08
N LEU A 17 9.28 -5.86 -8.90
CA LEU A 17 9.67 -4.54 -8.42
C LEU A 17 11.17 -4.44 -8.04
N GLY A 18 11.99 -5.43 -8.41
CA GLY A 18 13.42 -5.46 -8.14
C GLY A 18 13.77 -5.22 -6.65
N ASN A 19 14.78 -4.41 -6.40
CA ASN A 19 15.25 -4.03 -5.05
C ASN A 19 14.52 -2.80 -4.46
N LEU A 20 13.37 -2.40 -5.00
CA LEU A 20 12.62 -1.26 -4.48
C LEU A 20 12.02 -1.57 -3.12
N THR A 21 12.10 -0.58 -2.22
CA THR A 21 11.57 -0.65 -0.86
C THR A 21 10.81 0.63 -0.53
N CYS A 22 10.03 0.65 0.55
CA CYS A 22 9.32 1.85 1.03
C CYS A 22 10.25 3.04 1.33
N THR A 23 11.58 2.85 1.40
CA THR A 23 12.56 3.92 1.61
C THR A 23 13.27 4.37 0.33
N SER A 24 12.96 3.77 -0.83
CA SER A 24 13.57 4.13 -2.11
C SER A 24 13.16 5.53 -2.57
N THR A 25 14.08 6.26 -3.21
CA THR A 25 13.90 7.61 -3.76
C THR A 25 14.34 7.65 -5.23
N ARG A 26 13.64 8.43 -6.06
CA ARG A 26 14.03 8.80 -7.43
C ARG A 26 13.60 10.25 -7.68
N CYS A 27 14.24 11.18 -6.97
CA CYS A 27 13.79 12.57 -6.87
C CYS A 27 13.84 13.30 -8.21
N GLU A 28 14.77 12.90 -9.06
CA GLU A 28 14.95 13.33 -10.46
C GLU A 28 13.70 13.04 -11.32
N ASP A 29 12.99 11.95 -11.04
CA ASP A 29 11.74 11.56 -11.72
C ASP A 29 10.51 12.18 -11.04
N ASN A 30 10.71 13.16 -10.15
CA ASN A 30 9.68 13.71 -9.26
C ASN A 30 9.02 12.65 -8.35
N LEU A 31 9.74 11.58 -8.03
CA LEU A 31 9.34 10.53 -7.10
C LEU A 31 10.15 10.61 -5.80
N HIS A 32 9.44 10.80 -4.71
CA HIS A 32 9.98 11.14 -3.40
C HIS A 32 9.95 9.96 -2.43
N CYS A 33 10.34 10.20 -1.19
CA CYS A 33 10.21 9.31 -0.04
C CYS A 33 10.02 10.18 1.20
N PHE A 34 9.00 9.89 2.00
CA PHE A 34 8.71 10.65 3.23
C PHE A 34 9.03 9.82 4.48
N LEU A 35 9.42 8.55 4.29
CA LEU A 35 9.76 7.63 5.36
C LEU A 35 11.20 7.80 5.83
N ARG A 36 11.39 8.18 7.10
CA ARG A 36 12.72 8.23 7.72
C ARG A 36 13.31 6.83 7.87
N ASN A 37 14.54 6.66 7.40
CA ASN A 37 15.31 5.44 7.66
C ASN A 37 15.94 5.48 9.07
N MET A 38 15.23 4.93 10.06
CA MET A 38 15.64 4.91 11.47
C MET A 38 16.61 3.75 11.82
N ARG A 39 17.33 3.16 10.84
CA ARG A 39 18.28 2.06 11.07
C ARG A 39 19.59 2.49 11.74
N LYS A 40 19.95 3.78 11.69
CA LYS A 40 21.09 4.34 12.43
C LYS A 40 20.59 4.84 13.80
N LYS A 41 21.45 4.96 14.82
CA LYS A 41 21.17 5.33 16.23
C LYS A 41 20.34 6.64 16.43
N VAL A 42 19.12 6.71 15.91
CA VAL A 42 18.23 7.87 15.98
C VAL A 42 17.28 7.68 17.15
N ASN A 43 16.98 8.78 17.82
CA ASN A 43 15.99 8.88 18.88
C ASN A 43 14.69 8.17 18.48
N ARG A 44 14.38 7.05 19.15
CA ARG A 44 13.15 6.27 18.97
C ARG A 44 11.88 7.06 19.33
N ALA A 45 11.98 8.29 19.83
CA ALA A 45 10.84 9.19 20.02
C ALA A 45 10.43 9.92 18.73
N LYS A 46 11.28 9.96 17.69
CA LYS A 46 10.94 10.68 16.45
C LYS A 46 9.92 9.88 15.63
N SER A 47 8.99 10.60 14.99
CA SER A 47 8.08 10.02 13.99
C SER A 47 8.85 9.50 12.77
N TYR A 48 8.38 8.41 12.18
CA TYR A 48 8.81 7.89 10.88
C TYR A 48 8.46 8.84 9.74
N ARG A 49 7.44 9.70 9.90
CA ARG A 49 7.11 10.75 8.93
C ARG A 49 8.23 11.81 8.89
N ASN A 50 8.66 12.13 7.67
CA ASN A 50 9.35 13.38 7.36
C ASN A 50 8.41 14.18 6.45
N ASN A 51 8.00 15.37 6.88
CA ASN A 51 7.06 16.19 6.11
C ASN A 51 7.65 16.66 4.76
N THR A 52 8.95 16.55 4.58
CA THR A 52 9.62 16.78 3.30
C THR A 52 10.23 15.49 2.76
N CYS A 53 10.56 15.46 1.48
CA CYS A 53 11.27 14.33 0.90
C CYS A 53 12.62 14.12 1.62
N VAL A 54 12.91 12.90 2.09
CA VAL A 54 14.16 12.58 2.78
C VAL A 54 15.38 12.61 1.85
N GLY A 55 15.17 12.52 0.53
CA GLY A 55 16.22 12.55 -0.48
C GLY A 55 16.58 13.98 -0.93
N CYS A 56 15.59 14.77 -1.34
CA CYS A 56 15.81 16.11 -1.91
C CYS A 56 15.29 17.28 -1.08
N GLY A 57 14.62 17.03 0.05
CA GLY A 57 14.11 18.07 0.94
C GLY A 57 12.86 18.82 0.44
N LYS A 58 12.31 18.48 -0.74
CA LYS A 58 11.10 19.13 -1.27
C LYS A 58 9.89 18.84 -0.38
N ASP A 59 9.08 19.87 -0.14
CA ASP A 59 7.74 19.77 0.44
C ASP A 59 6.72 19.76 -0.70
N VAL A 60 6.05 18.62 -0.93
CA VAL A 60 5.15 18.42 -2.07
C VAL A 60 3.81 17.80 -1.66
N ILE A 61 3.56 17.68 -0.36
CA ILE A 61 2.37 17.05 0.22
C ILE A 61 1.75 18.06 1.18
N ASP A 62 0.45 18.32 1.04
CA ASP A 62 -0.29 19.06 2.06
C ASP A 62 -0.65 18.09 3.20
N TRP A 63 0.26 17.95 4.17
CA TRP A 63 0.07 17.02 5.28
C TRP A 63 -1.15 17.36 6.14
N ASN A 64 -1.50 18.64 6.28
CA ASN A 64 -2.68 19.04 7.03
C ASN A 64 -3.95 18.49 6.38
N ARG A 65 -4.03 18.55 5.04
CA ARG A 65 -5.14 17.98 4.27
C ARG A 65 -5.20 16.45 4.37
N ILE A 66 -4.04 15.79 4.37
CA ILE A 66 -3.93 14.33 4.54
C ILE A 66 -4.39 13.89 5.94
N ASP A 67 -3.96 14.60 6.99
CA ASP A 67 -4.23 14.27 8.39
C ASP A 67 -5.71 14.47 8.78
N MET A 68 -6.51 15.12 7.94
CA MET A 68 -7.96 15.19 8.12
C MET A 68 -8.68 13.85 7.88
N HIS A 69 -8.02 12.88 7.21
CA HIS A 69 -8.62 11.58 6.86
C HIS A 69 -10.01 11.69 6.20
N ASN A 70 -10.18 12.69 5.32
CA ASN A 70 -11.45 12.91 4.62
C ASN A 70 -11.63 11.93 3.45
N LEU A 71 -12.61 11.03 3.53
CA LEU A 71 -12.92 10.05 2.48
C LEU A 71 -13.46 10.68 1.18
N GLU A 72 -14.01 11.90 1.23
CA GLU A 72 -14.38 12.65 0.03
C GLU A 72 -13.14 13.08 -0.76
N ASP A 73 -12.00 13.22 -0.07
CA ASP A 73 -10.74 13.68 -0.61
C ASP A 73 -9.72 12.56 -0.85
N LYS A 74 -10.18 11.31 -0.82
CA LYS A 74 -9.36 10.11 -1.02
C LYS A 74 -8.54 10.12 -2.31
N ASN A 75 -9.02 10.78 -3.38
CA ASN A 75 -8.29 10.86 -4.65
C ASN A 75 -7.01 11.69 -4.50
N TYR A 76 -7.09 12.83 -3.81
CA TYR A 76 -5.91 13.63 -3.48
C TYR A 76 -4.92 12.83 -2.64
N PHE A 77 -5.41 12.07 -1.65
CA PHE A 77 -4.57 11.19 -0.83
C PHE A 77 -3.86 10.14 -1.69
N VAL A 78 -4.58 9.46 -2.59
CA VAL A 78 -3.99 8.48 -3.52
C VAL A 78 -2.93 9.11 -4.42
N ASP A 79 -3.17 10.32 -4.94
CA ASP A 79 -2.21 11.02 -5.78
C ASP A 79 -0.95 11.39 -4.99
N CYS A 80 -1.09 11.77 -3.71
CA CYS A 80 0.02 11.99 -2.80
C CYS A 80 0.82 10.70 -2.54
N LEU A 81 0.16 9.58 -2.26
CA LEU A 81 0.80 8.26 -2.10
C LEU A 81 1.63 7.90 -3.35
N LYS A 82 1.09 8.16 -4.55
CA LYS A 82 1.78 7.90 -5.83
C LYS A 82 2.98 8.81 -6.09
N LYS A 83 3.21 9.85 -5.28
CA LYS A 83 4.46 10.62 -5.32
C LYS A 83 5.63 9.86 -4.72
N GLU A 84 5.43 8.75 -4.01
CA GLU A 84 6.54 7.94 -3.54
C GLU A 84 7.00 6.89 -4.54
N THR A 85 8.32 6.71 -4.64
CA THR A 85 8.93 5.79 -5.61
C THR A 85 8.34 4.38 -5.54
N TRP A 86 8.26 3.82 -4.33
CA TRP A 86 7.73 2.47 -4.12
C TRP A 86 6.25 2.38 -4.43
N ARG A 87 5.43 3.27 -3.87
CA ARG A 87 3.98 3.23 -4.05
C ARG A 87 3.61 3.49 -5.51
N ASN A 88 4.28 4.42 -6.20
CA ASN A 88 4.13 4.63 -7.63
C ASN A 88 4.33 3.33 -8.43
N ALA A 89 5.42 2.61 -8.14
CA ALA A 89 5.72 1.35 -8.83
C ALA A 89 4.64 0.28 -8.55
N VAL A 90 4.15 0.16 -7.32
CA VAL A 90 3.04 -0.77 -6.99
C VAL A 90 1.74 -0.36 -7.68
N TRP A 91 1.41 0.94 -7.72
CA TRP A 91 0.22 1.44 -8.43
C TRP A 91 0.29 1.19 -9.93
N ASN A 92 1.48 1.16 -10.53
CA ASN A 92 1.68 0.88 -11.95
C ASN A 92 1.91 -0.62 -12.26
N LEU A 93 2.05 -1.47 -11.24
CA LEU A 93 2.26 -2.90 -11.43
C LEU A 93 1.06 -3.56 -12.12
N GLU A 94 1.31 -4.29 -13.20
CA GLU A 94 0.32 -5.19 -13.78
C GLU A 94 0.11 -6.41 -12.88
N ILE A 95 -1.14 -6.68 -12.49
CA ILE A 95 -1.46 -7.85 -11.68
C ILE A 95 -1.81 -9.05 -12.58
N PRO A 96 -1.48 -10.30 -12.19
CA PRO A 96 -1.88 -11.49 -12.94
C PRO A 96 -3.39 -11.63 -13.09
N GLN A 97 -3.82 -12.29 -14.17
CA GLN A 97 -5.25 -12.45 -14.48
C GLN A 97 -6.00 -13.21 -13.41
N TYR A 98 -5.39 -14.29 -12.90
CA TYR A 98 -6.02 -15.12 -11.87
C TYR A 98 -6.29 -14.32 -10.59
N MET A 99 -5.36 -13.42 -10.21
CA MET A 99 -5.51 -12.58 -9.03
C MET A 99 -6.63 -11.56 -9.22
N ALA A 100 -6.70 -10.94 -10.39
CA ALA A 100 -7.79 -10.02 -10.72
C ALA A 100 -9.15 -10.72 -10.70
N LYS A 101 -9.26 -11.89 -11.36
CA LYS A 101 -10.49 -12.70 -11.41
C LYS A 101 -10.96 -13.12 -10.02
N ALA A 102 -10.07 -13.69 -9.21
CA ALA A 102 -10.41 -14.09 -7.83
C ALA A 102 -10.85 -12.89 -6.97
N SER A 103 -10.37 -11.68 -7.28
CA SER A 103 -10.76 -10.46 -6.57
C SER A 103 -12.08 -9.88 -7.07
N SER A 104 -12.39 -10.02 -8.37
CA SER A 104 -13.64 -9.56 -8.97
C SER A 104 -14.84 -10.43 -8.63
N GLU A 105 -14.60 -11.71 -8.35
CA GLU A 105 -15.64 -12.68 -7.94
C GLU A 105 -16.10 -12.46 -6.50
N LEU A 106 -15.41 -11.62 -5.72
CA LEU A 106 -15.78 -11.30 -4.35
C LEU A 106 -16.71 -10.09 -4.31
N ASN A 107 -17.78 -10.23 -3.53
CA ASN A 107 -18.60 -9.10 -3.13
C ASN A 107 -17.72 -8.03 -2.44
N ILE A 108 -17.97 -6.76 -2.76
CA ILE A 108 -17.26 -5.63 -2.15
C ILE A 108 -17.38 -5.59 -0.62
N ASP A 109 -18.53 -5.98 -0.05
CA ASP A 109 -18.72 -6.01 1.40
C ASP A 109 -17.94 -7.14 2.06
N GLU A 110 -17.83 -8.30 1.39
CA GLU A 110 -16.95 -9.38 1.84
C GLU A 110 -15.48 -8.95 1.78
N MET A 111 -15.08 -8.25 0.71
CA MET A 111 -13.73 -7.71 0.59
C MET A 111 -13.45 -6.69 1.70
N ARG A 112 -14.39 -5.78 1.95
CA ARG A 112 -14.30 -4.79 3.03
C ARG A 112 -14.14 -5.48 4.39
N LEU A 113 -14.97 -6.47 4.71
CA LEU A 113 -14.88 -7.22 5.96
C LEU A 113 -13.54 -7.96 6.09
N ARG A 114 -13.03 -8.56 5.00
CA ARG A 114 -11.71 -9.22 5.00
C ARG A 114 -10.58 -8.23 5.26
N VAL A 115 -10.63 -7.05 4.63
CA VAL A 115 -9.63 -6.00 4.83
C VAL A 115 -9.68 -5.46 6.26
N PHE A 116 -10.89 -5.17 6.77
CA PHE A 116 -11.09 -4.72 8.14
C PHE A 116 -10.53 -5.73 9.13
N ASN A 117 -10.90 -7.01 9.00
CA ASN A 117 -10.40 -8.08 9.87
C ASN A 117 -8.89 -8.27 9.75
N LEU A 118 -8.31 -8.12 8.56
CA LEU A 118 -6.86 -8.18 8.38
C LEU A 118 -6.17 -7.06 9.17
N LEU A 119 -6.62 -5.82 9.02
CA LEU A 119 -6.08 -4.67 9.73
C LEU A 119 -6.25 -4.83 11.25
N SER A 120 -7.47 -5.12 11.71
CA SER A 120 -7.77 -5.29 13.14
C SER A 120 -6.93 -6.39 13.80
N ASN A 121 -6.75 -7.54 13.13
CA ASN A 121 -6.08 -8.68 13.76
C ASN A 121 -4.55 -8.68 13.60
N LYS A 122 -4.04 -8.10 12.51
CA LYS A 122 -2.60 -8.19 12.16
C LYS A 122 -1.86 -6.87 12.35
N ILE A 123 -2.53 -5.74 12.18
CA ILE A 123 -1.91 -4.41 12.16
C ILE A 123 -2.34 -3.53 13.34
N ASN A 124 -3.55 -3.70 13.87
CA ASN A 124 -4.05 -2.93 15.01
C ASN A 124 -3.46 -3.43 16.34
N LYS A 125 -2.15 -3.31 16.45
CA LYS A 125 -1.33 -3.68 17.60
C LYS A 125 -0.19 -2.69 17.70
N LYS A 126 0.42 -2.58 18.88
CA LYS A 126 1.62 -1.76 19.04
C LYS A 126 2.72 -2.35 18.16
N ARG A 127 3.62 -1.51 17.62
CA ARG A 127 4.73 -2.00 16.80
C ARG A 127 5.49 -3.14 17.49
N SER A 128 5.77 -3.03 18.78
CA SER A 128 6.51 -4.04 19.55
C SER A 128 5.84 -5.42 19.57
N GLU A 129 4.54 -5.51 19.32
CA GLU A 129 3.74 -6.73 19.39
C GLU A 129 3.58 -7.43 18.03
N ILE A 130 3.99 -6.77 16.93
CA ILE A 130 3.88 -7.33 15.58
C ILE A 130 5.23 -7.93 15.17
N PHE A 131 5.27 -9.26 15.10
CA PHE A 131 6.45 -9.97 14.62
C PHE A 131 6.79 -9.56 13.19
N ARG A 132 8.06 -9.17 12.96
CA ARG A 132 8.58 -8.72 11.65
C ARG A 132 7.80 -7.57 10.99
N ASP A 133 7.16 -6.68 11.76
CA ASP A 133 6.52 -5.50 11.15
C ASP A 133 7.53 -4.60 10.40
N GLY A 134 7.12 -4.14 9.22
CA GLY A 134 7.98 -3.43 8.28
C GLY A 134 8.84 -4.32 7.39
N THR A 135 8.80 -5.65 7.56
CA THR A 135 9.29 -6.58 6.55
C THR A 135 8.33 -6.58 5.37
N GLN A 136 8.88 -6.37 4.17
CA GLN A 136 8.11 -6.38 2.93
C GLN A 136 7.57 -7.78 2.67
N THR A 137 6.26 -7.88 2.46
CA THR A 137 5.64 -9.12 1.98
C THR A 137 6.02 -9.31 0.52
N PRO A 138 6.37 -10.54 0.07
CA PRO A 138 6.62 -10.80 -1.34
C PRO A 138 5.46 -10.31 -2.21
N VAL A 139 5.80 -9.56 -3.26
CA VAL A 139 4.86 -9.05 -4.27
C VAL A 139 4.26 -10.27 -4.97
N GLY A 140 2.92 -10.34 -5.09
CA GLY A 140 2.26 -11.40 -5.88
C GLY A 140 1.44 -12.45 -5.13
N LEU A 141 1.44 -12.47 -3.79
CA LEU A 141 0.67 -13.47 -3.04
C LEU A 141 -0.85 -13.23 -3.08
N LYS A 142 -1.32 -12.01 -2.76
CA LYS A 142 -2.75 -11.64 -2.73
C LYS A 142 -2.90 -10.16 -3.05
N ILE A 143 -4.00 -9.78 -3.72
CA ILE A 143 -4.26 -8.39 -4.08
C ILE A 143 -4.28 -7.45 -2.88
N ILE A 144 -4.75 -7.94 -1.71
CA ILE A 144 -4.84 -7.14 -0.48
C ILE A 144 -3.44 -6.73 0.00
N PHE A 145 -2.42 -7.59 -0.15
CA PHE A 145 -1.05 -7.23 0.25
C PHE A 145 -0.43 -6.20 -0.68
N LEU A 146 -0.71 -6.28 -1.99
CA LEU A 146 -0.33 -5.22 -2.93
C LEU A 146 -1.03 -3.91 -2.59
N ALA A 147 -2.33 -3.97 -2.30
CA ALA A 147 -3.11 -2.81 -1.89
C ALA A 147 -2.58 -2.18 -0.61
N GLN A 148 -2.17 -2.99 0.38
CA GLN A 148 -1.54 -2.48 1.60
C GLN A 148 -0.24 -1.74 1.32
N HIS A 149 0.61 -2.27 0.43
CA HIS A 149 1.83 -1.58 0.03
C HIS A 149 1.56 -0.30 -0.77
N ALA A 150 0.59 -0.33 -1.69
CA ALA A 150 0.19 0.82 -2.50
C ALA A 150 -0.37 1.98 -1.66
N THR A 151 -1.01 1.65 -0.53
CA THR A 151 -1.71 2.59 0.33
C THR A 151 -0.93 2.95 1.60
N GLY A 152 0.24 2.37 1.84
CA GLY A 152 1.00 2.64 3.05
C GLY A 152 0.39 2.02 4.33
N THR A 153 -0.43 0.98 4.20
CA THR A 153 -1.12 0.31 5.32
C THR A 153 -0.52 -1.08 5.66
N CYS A 154 0.65 -1.40 5.11
CA CYS A 154 1.30 -2.70 5.25
C CYS A 154 2.01 -2.91 6.60
N CYS A 155 2.34 -1.84 7.33
CA CYS A 155 3.05 -1.91 8.60
C CYS A 155 2.90 -0.60 9.40
N ARG A 156 3.19 -0.64 10.70
CA ARG A 156 3.02 0.53 11.59
C ARG A 156 3.86 1.74 11.18
N ARG A 157 5.07 1.53 10.63
CA ARG A 157 5.90 2.66 10.14
C ARG A 157 5.28 3.39 8.95
N CYS A 158 4.63 2.68 8.04
CA CYS A 158 4.01 3.28 6.86
C CYS A 158 2.67 3.94 7.25
N ILE A 159 1.97 3.36 8.23
CA ILE A 159 0.77 3.95 8.80
C ILE A 159 1.10 5.27 9.49
N GLU A 160 2.12 5.29 10.35
CA GLU A 160 2.56 6.50 11.01
C GLU A 160 3.05 7.56 10.00
N GLU A 161 3.75 7.13 8.95
CA GLU A 161 4.19 8.02 7.86
C GLU A 161 3.02 8.68 7.15
N TRP A 162 1.99 7.94 6.73
CA TRP A 162 0.96 8.49 5.85
C TRP A 162 -0.27 8.99 6.58
N TYR A 163 -0.61 8.37 7.70
CA TYR A 163 -1.86 8.60 8.42
C TYR A 163 -1.62 9.26 9.80
N GLY A 164 -0.37 9.50 10.18
CA GLY A 164 -0.04 10.21 11.42
C GLY A 164 -0.36 9.43 12.70
N ILE A 165 -0.82 8.19 12.57
CA ILE A 165 -1.20 7.34 13.70
C ILE A 165 0.07 6.77 14.35
N ASP A 166 0.28 7.07 15.63
CA ASP A 166 1.47 6.62 16.38
C ASP A 166 1.61 5.10 16.35
N ARG A 167 2.79 4.62 15.95
CA ARG A 167 3.11 3.20 15.84
C ARG A 167 2.91 2.38 17.12
N ASN A 168 2.90 3.00 18.29
CA ASN A 168 2.75 2.38 19.61
C ASN A 168 1.35 2.50 20.19
N GLU A 169 0.41 3.09 19.44
CA GLU A 169 -0.99 3.19 19.80
C GLU A 169 -1.86 2.24 18.96
N ILE A 170 -2.97 1.83 19.56
CA ILE A 170 -4.02 1.05 18.90
C ILE A 170 -4.92 2.03 18.16
N MET A 171 -5.25 1.70 16.91
CA MET A 171 -6.19 2.41 16.06
C MET A 171 -7.63 2.19 16.53
N ASN A 172 -8.44 3.25 16.47
CA ASN A 172 -9.87 3.14 16.67
C ASN A 172 -10.56 2.57 15.40
N ASN A 173 -11.87 2.34 15.47
CA ASN A 173 -12.60 1.80 14.32
C ASN A 173 -12.67 2.78 13.14
N GLU A 174 -12.65 4.08 13.38
CA GLU A 174 -12.67 5.10 12.32
C GLU A 174 -11.38 5.08 11.51
N ASP A 175 -10.23 5.00 12.18
CA ASP A 175 -8.91 4.80 11.56
C ASP A 175 -8.92 3.54 10.68
N ILE A 176 -9.34 2.40 11.24
CA ILE A 176 -9.36 1.12 10.52
C ILE A 176 -10.31 1.19 9.31
N ASN A 177 -11.46 1.85 9.45
CA ASN A 177 -12.40 2.06 8.36
C ASN A 177 -11.77 2.91 7.25
N PHE A 178 -11.10 4.02 7.60
CA PHE A 178 -10.40 4.87 6.64
C PHE A 178 -9.32 4.09 5.89
N LEU A 179 -8.46 3.36 6.61
CA LEU A 179 -7.42 2.51 6.03
C LEU A 179 -8.03 1.42 5.12
N SER A 180 -9.16 0.85 5.52
CA SER A 180 -9.88 -0.17 4.74
C SER A 180 -10.38 0.41 3.42
N GLU A 181 -10.98 1.60 3.43
CA GLU A 181 -11.44 2.26 2.21
C GLU A 181 -10.26 2.59 1.28
N MET A 182 -9.13 3.06 1.80
CA MET A 182 -7.93 3.29 0.99
C MET A 182 -7.44 2.02 0.28
N ILE A 183 -7.40 0.88 0.98
CA ILE A 183 -7.07 -0.43 0.41
C ILE A 183 -8.08 -0.82 -0.69
N LEU A 184 -9.38 -0.60 -0.45
CA LEU A 184 -10.43 -0.93 -1.41
C LEU A 184 -10.35 -0.09 -2.68
N ILE A 185 -9.91 1.18 -2.62
CA ILE A 185 -9.70 2.02 -3.81
C ILE A 185 -8.72 1.35 -4.78
N TYR A 186 -7.59 0.87 -4.26
CA TYR A 186 -6.60 0.16 -5.08
C TYR A 186 -7.19 -1.10 -5.72
N ILE A 187 -7.87 -1.92 -4.92
CA ILE A 187 -8.47 -3.18 -5.38
C ILE A 187 -9.50 -2.92 -6.48
N LYS A 188 -10.42 -1.97 -6.26
CA LYS A 188 -11.44 -1.56 -7.24
C LYS A 188 -10.79 -1.12 -8.54
N GLN A 189 -9.80 -0.22 -8.49
CA GLN A 189 -9.12 0.25 -9.68
C GLN A 189 -8.46 -0.90 -10.46
N LYS A 190 -7.74 -1.80 -9.78
CA LYS A 190 -7.04 -2.92 -10.43
C LYS A 190 -8.00 -3.96 -11.03
N VAL A 191 -9.16 -4.18 -10.40
CA VAL A 191 -10.19 -5.06 -10.92
C VAL A 191 -10.93 -4.42 -12.09
N SER A 192 -11.35 -3.15 -11.98
CA SER A 192 -12.09 -2.45 -13.03
C SER A 192 -11.29 -2.28 -14.32
N LEU A 193 -10.00 -1.94 -14.24
CA LEU A 193 -9.12 -1.78 -15.41
C LEU A 193 -8.95 -3.07 -16.22
N ARG A 194 -9.19 -4.24 -15.62
CA ARG A 194 -9.09 -5.54 -16.30
C ARG A 194 -10.40 -6.03 -16.89
N ASN A 195 -11.54 -5.53 -16.43
CA ASN A 195 -12.85 -5.88 -16.98
C ASN A 195 -13.17 -5.11 -18.27
N GLN A 196 -12.33 -4.15 -18.66
CA GLN A 196 -12.42 -3.48 -19.96
C GLN A 196 -11.84 -4.39 -21.05
N PRO A 197 -12.51 -4.54 -22.21
CA PRO A 197 -11.93 -5.25 -23.35
C PRO A 197 -10.58 -4.62 -23.68
N LYS A 198 -9.54 -5.43 -23.90
CA LYS A 198 -8.28 -4.91 -24.45
C LYS A 198 -8.61 -4.32 -25.81
N GLU A 199 -8.48 -3.01 -25.98
CA GLU A 199 -8.51 -2.39 -27.31
C GLU A 199 -7.49 -3.13 -28.17
N GLN A 200 -7.96 -3.75 -29.25
CA GLN A 200 -7.10 -4.31 -30.28
C GLN A 200 -6.30 -3.14 -30.84
N LYS A 201 -4.98 -3.14 -30.57
CA LYS A 201 -4.06 -2.28 -31.30
C LYS A 201 -4.25 -2.60 -32.79
N ILE A 202 -4.71 -1.58 -33.52
CA ILE A 202 -4.88 -1.57 -34.98
C ILE A 202 -3.53 -1.83 -35.64
#